data_AF-A0A1G7R745-F1
#
_entry.id   AF-A0A1G7R745-F1
#
_cell.length_a   1.000
_cell.length_b   1.000
_cell.length_c   1.000
_cell.angle_alpha   90.00
_cell.angle_beta   90.00
_cell.angle_gamma   90.00
#
_symmetry.space_group_name_H-M   'P 1'
#
loop_
_entity.id
_entity.type
_entity.pdbx_description
1 polymer ?
#
loop_
_entity_poly.entity_id
_entity_poly.type
_entity_poly.pdbx_seq_one_letter_code
_entity_poly.pdbx_strand_id
1 'polypeptide(L)'
;MTDDDTTVNEPAGENDLRDRQYGIYQCNDCENVVLTLQDCDGGMTCHGQVMERVTDVNIDIQPPDVKQVLLDAFGLPKPGLDICLCVIGEGPMPPADVAEYLDYDETTVRRYLNRLVDIGLLEKSQLNREGGGFVNVYHSIDVAEMRRDTLIGFYAWAGEAAALIEEANLTKEEYLDEDYSEGLNDIFWEKFESGS
;
A
#
# COMPACT_ATOMS: atom_id res chain seq x y z
N MET A 1 48.43 -18.64 25.40
CA MET A 1 47.25 -19.49 25.20
C MET A 1 46.16 -18.52 24.80
N THR A 2 46.07 -18.35 23.49
CA THR A 2 45.10 -17.55 22.75
C THR A 2 43.75 -18.24 22.85
N ASP A 3 42.72 -17.51 23.28
CA ASP A 3 41.37 -17.72 22.78
C ASP A 3 40.83 -16.34 22.41
N ASP A 4 40.86 -16.16 21.09
CA ASP A 4 40.31 -15.10 20.29
C ASP A 4 38.81 -15.42 20.13
N ASP A 5 37.95 -14.83 20.96
CA ASP A 5 36.51 -14.84 20.73
C ASP A 5 36.14 -13.55 20.01
N THR A 6 36.58 -13.46 18.74
CA THR A 6 36.05 -12.48 17.81
C THR A 6 34.65 -12.95 17.43
N THR A 7 33.64 -12.56 18.21
CA THR A 7 32.26 -12.52 17.73
C THR A 7 32.19 -11.45 16.65
N VAL A 8 32.42 -11.86 15.40
CA VAL A 8 32.04 -11.07 14.23
C VAL A 8 30.52 -10.99 14.26
N ASN A 9 30.02 -9.85 14.74
CA ASN A 9 28.61 -9.50 14.60
C ASN A 9 28.44 -9.06 13.15
N GLU A 10 28.04 -9.98 12.26
CA GLU A 10 27.66 -9.64 10.88
C GLU A 10 26.30 -8.91 10.92
N PRO A 11 26.18 -7.65 10.46
CA PRO A 11 24.88 -7.05 10.22
C PRO A 11 24.44 -7.42 8.80
N ALA A 12 23.96 -8.65 8.62
CA ALA A 12 23.11 -9.00 7.48
C ALA A 12 21.67 -9.05 8.00
N GLY A 13 20.66 -8.37 7.45
CA GLY A 13 20.61 -7.49 6.29
C GLY A 13 19.19 -6.91 6.22
N GLU A 14 18.99 -5.70 6.74
CA GLU A 14 17.71 -4.98 6.52
C GLU A 14 17.61 -4.47 5.07
N ASN A 15 18.76 -4.23 4.43
CA ASN A 15 18.87 -3.70 3.07
C ASN A 15 18.98 -4.78 1.97
N ASP A 16 19.05 -6.06 2.33
CA ASP A 16 19.10 -7.16 1.35
C ASP A 16 17.68 -7.45 0.83
N LEU A 17 17.51 -7.32 -0.48
CA LEU A 17 16.25 -7.50 -1.18
C LEU A 17 16.10 -8.90 -1.79
N ARG A 18 17.13 -9.75 -1.72
CA ARG A 18 17.15 -11.03 -2.43
C ARG A 18 16.08 -12.00 -1.98
N ASP A 19 15.81 -12.03 -0.67
CA ASP A 19 14.88 -12.96 -0.02
C ASP A 19 13.46 -12.40 0.12
N ARG A 20 13.20 -11.21 -0.43
CA ARG A 20 11.86 -10.59 -0.39
C ARG A 20 10.92 -11.33 -1.35
N GLN A 21 9.62 -11.33 -1.01
CA GLN A 21 8.55 -11.89 -1.86
C GLN A 21 8.30 -11.09 -3.14
N TYR A 22 9.11 -10.05 -3.40
CA TYR A 22 9.06 -9.18 -4.56
C TYR A 22 10.48 -9.00 -5.12
N GLY A 23 10.55 -8.65 -6.40
CA GLY A 23 11.78 -8.28 -7.09
C GLY A 23 11.73 -6.82 -7.52
N ILE A 24 12.86 -6.13 -7.40
CA ILE A 24 13.11 -4.83 -8.01
C ILE A 24 14.15 -5.01 -9.11
N TYR A 25 13.89 -4.46 -10.29
CA TYR A 25 14.78 -4.55 -11.45
C TYR A 25 15.10 -3.15 -11.97
N GLN A 26 16.35 -2.91 -12.35
CA GLN A 26 16.82 -1.66 -12.93
C GLN A 26 17.32 -1.88 -14.36
N CYS A 27 17.06 -0.91 -15.24
CA CYS A 27 17.64 -0.90 -16.57
C CYS A 27 19.08 -0.36 -16.51
N ASN A 28 19.98 -0.91 -17.33
CA ASN A 28 21.36 -0.43 -17.43
C ASN A 28 21.50 0.76 -18.39
N ASP A 29 20.50 1.01 -19.23
CA ASP A 29 20.53 2.03 -20.29
C ASP A 29 19.67 3.27 -19.96
N CYS A 30 18.73 3.16 -19.02
CA CYS A 30 17.87 4.26 -18.60
C CYS A 30 17.46 4.13 -17.12
N GLU A 31 16.77 5.12 -16.59
CA GLU A 31 16.33 5.19 -15.19
C GLU A 31 15.10 4.32 -14.87
N ASN A 32 14.69 3.44 -15.78
CA ASN A 32 13.52 2.61 -15.57
C ASN A 32 13.76 1.57 -14.46
N VAL A 33 12.93 1.63 -13.43
CA VAL A 33 12.89 0.68 -12.32
C VAL A 33 11.53 -0.03 -12.31
N VAL A 34 11.54 -1.35 -12.13
CA VAL A 34 10.34 -2.18 -12.15
C VAL A 34 10.23 -3.01 -10.88
N LEU A 35 9.08 -2.91 -10.21
CA LEU A 35 8.71 -3.73 -9.07
C LEU A 35 7.79 -4.88 -9.53
N THR A 36 8.04 -6.10 -9.06
CA THR A 36 7.19 -7.27 -9.32
C THR A 36 6.99 -8.10 -8.04
N LEU A 37 5.77 -8.61 -7.82
CA LEU A 37 5.46 -9.60 -6.76
C LEU A 37 5.61 -11.05 -7.22
N GLN A 38 5.97 -11.26 -8.48
CA GLN A 38 6.21 -12.59 -9.04
C GLN A 38 7.59 -12.61 -9.67
N ASP A 39 8.35 -13.67 -9.39
CA ASP A 39 9.57 -13.92 -10.13
C ASP A 39 9.20 -14.21 -11.58
N CYS A 40 9.65 -13.32 -12.47
CA CYS A 40 9.47 -13.50 -13.89
C CYS A 40 10.55 -14.46 -14.40
N ASP A 41 10.15 -15.67 -14.79
CA ASP A 41 11.02 -16.61 -15.48
C ASP A 41 11.58 -15.96 -16.76
N GLY A 42 12.89 -15.69 -16.78
CA GLY A 42 13.57 -14.97 -17.87
C GLY A 42 13.89 -13.49 -17.59
N GLY A 43 13.45 -12.96 -16.44
CA GLY A 43 13.70 -11.59 -16.01
C GLY A 43 12.84 -10.54 -16.72
N MET A 44 12.90 -9.30 -16.21
CA MET A 44 12.24 -8.16 -16.86
C MET A 44 13.11 -7.64 -18.00
N THR A 45 12.50 -7.12 -19.07
CA THR A 45 13.27 -6.58 -20.22
C THR A 45 12.98 -5.11 -20.47
N CYS A 46 14.02 -4.34 -20.74
CA CYS A 46 13.96 -2.96 -21.19
C CYS A 46 14.94 -2.79 -22.37
N HIS A 47 14.56 -2.07 -23.42
CA HIS A 47 15.38 -1.94 -24.64
C HIS A 47 15.80 -3.27 -25.30
N GLY A 48 15.04 -4.34 -25.06
CA GLY A 48 15.37 -5.69 -25.56
C GLY A 48 16.50 -6.39 -24.79
N GLN A 49 16.98 -5.81 -23.69
CA GLN A 49 17.94 -6.42 -22.77
C GLN A 49 17.26 -6.81 -21.45
N VAL A 50 17.78 -7.85 -20.80
CA VAL A 50 17.33 -8.26 -19.46
C VAL A 50 17.83 -7.24 -18.45
N MET A 51 16.91 -6.74 -17.62
CA MET A 51 17.17 -5.81 -16.54
C MET A 51 17.91 -6.51 -15.39
N GLU A 52 18.74 -5.77 -14.67
CA GLU A 52 19.48 -6.27 -13.52
C GLU A 52 18.58 -6.28 -12.29
N ARG A 53 18.60 -7.35 -11.49
CA ARG A 53 17.88 -7.40 -10.22
C ARG A 53 18.64 -6.57 -9.17
N VAL A 54 17.95 -5.61 -8.57
CA VAL A 54 18.47 -4.86 -7.43
C VAL A 54 18.48 -5.78 -6.22
N THR A 55 19.65 -5.92 -5.61
CA THR A 55 19.87 -6.83 -4.47
C THR A 55 20.07 -6.10 -3.16
N ASP A 56 20.60 -4.87 -3.20
CA ASP A 56 20.87 -4.06 -2.03
C ASP A 56 20.48 -2.60 -2.29
N VAL A 57 20.05 -1.90 -1.24
CA VAL A 57 19.78 -0.45 -1.27
C VAL A 57 20.61 0.29 -0.21
N ASN A 58 21.07 1.49 -0.56
CA ASN A 58 21.91 2.30 0.34
C ASN A 58 21.09 3.14 1.33
N ILE A 59 19.79 3.30 1.07
CA ILE A 59 18.86 4.05 1.92
C ILE A 59 18.00 3.05 2.68
N ASP A 60 17.99 3.18 4.00
CA ASP A 60 17.09 2.40 4.87
C ASP A 60 15.71 3.07 4.91
N ILE A 61 14.75 2.50 4.18
CA ILE A 61 13.35 2.92 4.18
C ILE A 61 12.57 1.95 5.06
N GLN A 62 11.96 2.49 6.12
CA GLN A 62 11.15 1.69 7.04
C GLN A 62 9.93 1.10 6.32
N PRO A 63 9.78 -0.24 6.29
CA PRO A 63 8.67 -0.89 5.62
C PRO A 63 7.36 -0.63 6.39
N PRO A 64 6.23 -0.43 5.70
CA PRO A 64 4.95 -0.25 6.38
C PRO A 64 4.44 -1.57 6.94
N ASP A 65 3.68 -1.51 8.04
CA ASP A 65 2.88 -2.63 8.50
C ASP A 65 1.54 -2.73 7.75
N VAL A 66 0.87 -3.88 7.84
CA VAL A 66 -0.40 -4.13 7.14
C VAL A 66 -1.47 -3.11 7.51
N LYS A 67 -1.51 -2.67 8.77
CA LYS A 67 -2.50 -1.70 9.22
C LYS A 67 -2.23 -0.33 8.59
N GLN A 68 -0.97 0.12 8.55
CA GLN A 68 -0.58 1.37 7.87
C GLN A 68 -0.99 1.34 6.40
N VAL A 69 -0.63 0.28 5.66
CA VAL A 69 -1.04 0.12 4.26
C VAL A 69 -2.56 0.23 4.09
N LEU A 70 -3.33 -0.45 4.95
CA LEU A 70 -4.78 -0.46 4.86
C LEU A 70 -5.41 0.90 5.22
N LEU A 71 -4.82 1.65 6.15
CA LEU A 71 -5.29 2.99 6.50
C LEU A 71 -4.95 4.01 5.41
N ASP A 72 -3.73 3.99 4.90
CA ASP A 72 -3.19 5.02 4.02
C ASP A 72 -3.63 4.82 2.56
N ALA A 73 -3.52 3.60 2.03
CA ALA A 73 -3.88 3.33 0.63
C ALA A 73 -5.40 3.33 0.39
N PHE A 74 -6.20 2.91 1.36
CA PHE A 74 -7.68 2.90 1.24
C PHE A 74 -8.32 4.14 1.88
N GLY A 75 -7.56 4.97 2.58
CA GLY A 75 -8.06 6.14 3.31
C GLY A 75 -9.11 5.80 4.36
N LEU A 76 -9.14 4.55 4.85
CA LEU A 76 -10.13 4.06 5.80
C LEU A 76 -9.60 4.19 7.21
N PRO A 77 -10.29 4.86 8.15
CA PRO A 77 -9.90 4.82 9.56
C PRO A 77 -10.23 3.44 10.15
N LYS A 78 -9.68 3.14 11.33
CA LYS A 78 -9.86 1.84 12.03
C LYS A 78 -11.29 1.28 11.98
N PRO A 79 -12.37 2.03 12.26
CA PRO A 79 -13.72 1.47 12.20
C PRO A 79 -14.11 0.97 10.80
N GLY A 80 -13.68 1.67 9.74
CA GLY A 80 -13.92 1.24 8.37
C GLY A 80 -13.19 -0.06 8.03
N LEU A 81 -11.98 -0.24 8.55
CA LEU A 81 -11.22 -1.47 8.39
C LEU A 81 -11.86 -2.65 9.15
N ASP A 82 -12.20 -2.45 10.42
CA ASP A 82 -12.85 -3.49 11.25
C ASP A 82 -14.17 -3.98 10.61
N ILE A 83 -14.97 -3.04 10.07
CA ILE A 83 -16.21 -3.35 9.33
C ILE A 83 -15.94 -4.15 8.07
N CYS A 84 -14.93 -3.77 7.28
CA CYS A 84 -14.56 -4.49 6.07
C CYS A 84 -14.16 -5.94 6.38
N LEU A 85 -13.27 -6.13 7.36
CA LEU A 85 -12.81 -7.45 7.78
C LEU A 85 -13.94 -8.32 8.35
N CYS A 86 -14.89 -7.70 9.07
CA CYS A 86 -16.07 -8.40 9.61
C CYS A 86 -16.94 -8.99 8.49
N VAL A 87 -17.29 -8.20 7.47
CA VAL A 87 -18.13 -8.67 6.35
C VAL A 87 -17.42 -9.74 5.52
N ILE A 88 -16.10 -9.63 5.36
CA ILE A 88 -15.29 -10.65 4.65
C ILE A 88 -15.22 -11.96 5.42
N GLY A 89 -15.07 -11.89 6.75
CA GLY A 89 -14.90 -13.08 7.60
C GLY A 89 -16.21 -13.82 7.89
N GLU A 90 -17.28 -13.08 8.19
CA GLU A 90 -18.58 -13.64 8.59
C GLU A 90 -19.53 -13.87 7.40
N GLY A 91 -19.27 -13.24 6.25
CA GLY A 91 -20.09 -13.31 5.06
C GLY A 91 -21.20 -12.24 5.03
N PRO A 92 -22.20 -12.41 4.12
CA PRO A 92 -23.20 -11.38 3.87
C PRO A 92 -24.01 -11.02 5.12
N MET A 93 -23.96 -9.75 5.54
CA MET A 93 -24.59 -9.32 6.79
C MET A 93 -25.22 -7.91 6.70
N PRO A 94 -26.34 -7.66 7.40
CA PRO A 94 -26.96 -6.35 7.46
C PRO A 94 -26.21 -5.41 8.43
N PRO A 95 -26.39 -4.09 8.32
CA PRO A 95 -25.69 -3.13 9.19
C PRO A 95 -25.90 -3.33 10.70
N ALA A 96 -27.09 -3.79 11.11
CA ALA A 96 -27.40 -4.02 12.51
C ALA A 96 -26.55 -5.16 13.10
N ASP A 97 -26.38 -6.25 12.35
CA ASP A 97 -25.60 -7.40 12.80
C ASP A 97 -24.11 -7.06 12.87
N VAL A 98 -23.60 -6.26 11.92
CA VAL A 98 -22.22 -5.73 11.97
C VAL A 98 -22.01 -4.83 13.19
N ALA A 99 -22.98 -3.96 13.48
CA ALA A 99 -22.95 -3.06 14.62
C ALA A 99 -22.92 -3.82 15.95
N GLU A 100 -23.75 -4.86 16.08
CA GLU A 100 -23.77 -5.74 17.24
C GLU A 100 -22.46 -6.53 17.38
N TYR A 101 -21.94 -7.09 16.28
CA TYR A 101 -20.73 -7.92 16.30
C TYR A 101 -19.48 -7.12 16.68
N LEU A 102 -19.36 -5.89 16.19
CA LEU A 102 -18.18 -5.03 16.40
C LEU A 102 -18.32 -4.05 17.57
N ASP A 103 -19.46 -4.03 18.27
CA ASP A 103 -19.79 -3.04 19.30
C ASP A 103 -19.62 -1.59 18.79
N TYR A 104 -20.14 -1.33 17.59
CA TYR A 104 -20.14 -0.02 16.95
C TYR A 104 -21.55 0.54 16.81
N ASP A 105 -21.65 1.88 16.78
CA ASP A 105 -22.90 2.55 16.47
C ASP A 105 -23.35 2.23 15.03
N GLU A 106 -24.63 1.87 14.86
CA GLU A 106 -25.18 1.45 13.57
C GLU A 106 -25.08 2.56 12.50
N THR A 107 -25.12 3.85 12.88
CA THR A 107 -24.93 4.96 11.94
C THR A 107 -23.50 4.99 11.41
N THR A 108 -22.53 4.78 12.29
CA THR A 108 -21.11 4.66 11.93
C THR A 108 -20.90 3.49 10.98
N VAL A 109 -21.51 2.33 11.30
CA VAL A 109 -21.44 1.14 10.47
C VAL A 109 -22.04 1.37 9.09
N ARG A 110 -23.25 1.93 9.00
CA ARG A 110 -23.90 2.25 7.73
C ARG A 110 -23.07 3.21 6.87
N ARG A 111 -22.45 4.22 7.49
CA ARG A 111 -21.59 5.17 6.79
C ARG A 111 -20.40 4.46 6.14
N TYR A 112 -19.70 3.61 6.89
CA TYR A 112 -18.53 2.91 6.35
C TYR A 112 -18.90 1.79 5.39
N LEU A 113 -19.99 1.05 5.62
CA LEU A 113 -20.48 0.06 4.67
C LEU A 113 -20.81 0.69 3.31
N ASN A 114 -21.45 1.86 3.28
CA ASN A 114 -21.70 2.57 2.02
C ASN A 114 -20.39 3.05 1.39
N ARG A 115 -19.46 3.63 2.18
CA ARG A 115 -18.15 4.04 1.66
C ARG A 115 -17.36 2.86 1.07
N LEU A 116 -17.41 1.69 1.70
CA LEU A 116 -16.76 0.46 1.24
C LEU A 116 -17.37 -0.03 -0.07
N VAL A 117 -18.67 0.17 -0.28
CA VAL A 117 -19.32 -0.08 -1.58
C VAL A 117 -18.85 0.95 -2.62
N ASP A 118 -18.78 2.24 -2.25
CA ASP A 118 -18.37 3.30 -3.17
C ASP A 118 -16.93 3.12 -3.70
N ILE A 119 -16.03 2.58 -2.86
CA ILE A 119 -14.64 2.27 -3.25
C ILE A 119 -14.47 0.84 -3.83
N GLY A 120 -15.56 0.07 -3.96
CA GLY A 120 -15.56 -1.25 -4.60
C GLY A 120 -15.02 -2.40 -3.76
N LEU A 121 -14.88 -2.24 -2.44
CA LEU A 121 -14.44 -3.34 -1.55
C LEU A 121 -15.59 -4.24 -1.10
N LEU A 122 -16.83 -3.74 -1.12
CA LEU A 122 -18.03 -4.51 -0.78
C LEU A 122 -19.11 -4.30 -1.84
N GLU A 123 -20.05 -5.22 -1.90
CA GLU A 123 -21.28 -5.09 -2.68
C GLU A 123 -22.49 -5.03 -1.75
N LYS A 124 -23.57 -4.42 -2.24
CA LYS A 124 -24.84 -4.27 -1.53
C LYS A 124 -25.95 -4.94 -2.30
N SER A 125 -26.66 -5.85 -1.63
CA SER A 125 -27.84 -6.52 -2.19
C SER A 125 -29.02 -6.45 -1.23
N GLN A 126 -30.23 -6.68 -1.75
CA GLN A 126 -31.45 -6.75 -0.96
C GLN A 126 -31.90 -8.20 -0.82
N LEU A 127 -32.03 -8.66 0.42
CA LEU A 127 -32.59 -9.97 0.72
C LEU A 127 -34.00 -9.84 1.28
N ASN A 128 -34.90 -10.69 0.78
CA ASN A 128 -36.27 -10.78 1.27
C ASN A 128 -36.28 -11.47 2.64
N ARG A 129 -37.05 -10.90 3.58
CA ARG A 129 -37.27 -11.52 4.89
C ARG A 129 -38.44 -12.51 4.82
N GLU A 130 -38.35 -13.58 5.60
CA GLU A 130 -39.41 -14.60 5.70
C GLU A 130 -40.76 -14.02 6.16
N GLY A 131 -40.75 -12.94 6.95
CA GLY A 131 -41.94 -12.22 7.41
C GLY A 131 -42.45 -11.12 6.47
N GLY A 132 -41.88 -10.98 5.26
CA GLY A 132 -42.16 -9.88 4.33
C GLY A 132 -41.24 -8.66 4.55
N GLY A 133 -41.05 -7.88 3.48
CA GLY A 133 -40.08 -6.78 3.43
C GLY A 133 -38.68 -7.22 2.98
N PHE A 134 -37.77 -6.25 2.86
CA PHE A 134 -36.39 -6.47 2.43
C PHE A 134 -35.40 -5.88 3.43
N VAL A 135 -34.21 -6.47 3.50
CA VAL A 135 -33.07 -5.94 4.24
C VAL A 135 -31.90 -5.77 3.28
N ASN A 136 -31.17 -4.65 3.42
CA ASN A 136 -29.90 -4.50 2.73
C ASN A 136 -28.86 -5.33 3.47
N VAL A 137 -28.18 -6.22 2.74
CA VAL A 137 -26.99 -6.93 3.22
C VAL A 137 -25.80 -6.47 2.41
N TYR A 138 -24.65 -6.50 3.07
CA TYR A 138 -23.37 -6.17 2.47
C TYR A 138 -22.55 -7.45 2.42
N HIS A 139 -21.89 -7.71 1.30
CA HIS A 139 -21.06 -8.89 1.10
C HIS A 139 -19.74 -8.50 0.48
N SER A 140 -18.71 -9.31 0.73
CA SER A 140 -17.47 -9.19 -0.02
C SER A 140 -17.74 -9.46 -1.50
N ILE A 141 -17.03 -8.75 -2.36
CA ILE A 141 -16.82 -9.19 -3.75
C ILE A 141 -16.09 -10.55 -3.75
N ASP A 142 -16.11 -11.27 -4.88
CA ASP A 142 -15.41 -12.56 -5.01
C ASP A 142 -13.96 -12.38 -4.52
N VAL A 143 -13.51 -13.25 -3.61
CA VAL A 143 -12.22 -13.10 -2.92
C VAL A 143 -11.05 -13.07 -3.90
N ALA A 144 -11.14 -13.78 -5.03
CA ALA A 144 -10.11 -13.76 -6.06
C ALA A 144 -10.12 -12.44 -6.86
N GLU A 145 -11.30 -11.91 -7.19
CA GLU A 145 -11.46 -10.61 -7.84
C GLU A 145 -11.01 -9.47 -6.92
N MET A 146 -11.46 -9.50 -5.67
CA MET A 146 -11.03 -8.57 -4.61
C MET A 146 -9.52 -8.54 -4.48
N ARG A 147 -8.88 -9.71 -4.38
CA ARG A 147 -7.43 -9.79 -4.21
C ARG A 147 -6.70 -9.14 -5.39
N ARG A 148 -7.16 -9.41 -6.62
CA ARG A 148 -6.54 -8.86 -7.83
C ARG A 148 -6.70 -7.34 -7.88
N ASP A 149 -7.92 -6.85 -7.71
CA ASP A 149 -8.23 -5.42 -7.87
C ASP A 149 -7.64 -4.58 -6.74
N THR A 150 -7.64 -5.11 -5.51
CA THR A 150 -6.99 -4.50 -4.35
C THR A 150 -5.48 -4.33 -4.60
N LEU A 151 -4.82 -5.36 -5.15
CA LEU A 151 -3.38 -5.29 -5.47
C LEU A 151 -3.11 -4.28 -6.58
N ILE A 152 -3.93 -4.25 -7.64
CA ILE A 152 -3.79 -3.27 -8.74
C ILE A 152 -3.98 -1.85 -8.22
N GLY A 153 -5.01 -1.61 -7.40
CA GLY A 153 -5.27 -0.31 -6.78
C GLY A 153 -4.12 0.13 -5.87
N PHE A 154 -3.56 -0.80 -5.09
CA PHE A 154 -2.38 -0.52 -4.26
C PHE A 154 -1.15 -0.14 -5.09
N TYR A 155 -0.91 -0.82 -6.23
CA TYR A 155 0.19 -0.45 -7.13
C TYR A 155 0.01 0.92 -7.77
N ALA A 156 -1.22 1.29 -8.12
CA ALA A 156 -1.51 2.63 -8.60
C ALA A 156 -1.18 3.68 -7.53
N TRP A 157 -1.64 3.46 -6.29
CA TRP A 157 -1.31 4.33 -5.15
C TRP A 157 0.20 4.42 -4.90
N ALA A 158 0.92 3.29 -4.91
CA ALA A 158 2.37 3.25 -4.73
C ALA A 158 3.11 4.01 -5.85
N GLY A 159 2.60 3.93 -7.09
CA GLY A 159 3.10 4.71 -8.23
C GLY A 159 2.93 6.21 -8.05
N GLU A 160 1.77 6.66 -7.57
CA GLU A 160 1.53 8.07 -7.24
C GLU A 160 2.46 8.55 -6.10
N ALA A 161 2.64 7.73 -5.06
CA ALA A 161 3.57 8.03 -3.97
C ALA A 161 5.03 8.12 -4.46
N ALA A 162 5.44 7.22 -5.36
CA ALA A 162 6.77 7.27 -5.98
C ALA A 162 6.96 8.51 -6.86
N ALA A 163 5.93 8.91 -7.63
CA ALA A 163 5.97 10.13 -8.44
C ALA A 163 6.15 11.40 -7.59
N LEU A 164 5.48 11.46 -6.43
CA LEU A 164 5.66 12.57 -5.47
C LEU A 164 7.08 12.63 -4.89
N ILE A 165 7.70 11.48 -4.61
CA ILE A 165 9.10 11.41 -4.16
C ILE A 165 10.05 11.88 -5.27
N GLU A 166 9.79 11.47 -6.51
CA GLU A 166 10.59 11.87 -7.66
C GLU A 166 10.51 13.38 -7.93
N GLU A 167 9.31 13.95 -7.93
CA GLU A 167 9.09 15.39 -8.03
C GLU A 167 9.84 16.16 -6.93
N ALA A 168 9.79 15.63 -5.70
CA ALA A 168 10.53 16.18 -4.57
C ALA A 168 12.06 16.11 -4.74
N ASN A 169 12.58 15.08 -5.41
CA ASN A 169 14.01 14.94 -5.67
C ASN A 169 14.47 15.90 -6.78
N LEU A 170 13.75 15.98 -7.90
CA LEU A 170 14.05 16.90 -8.99
C LEU A 170 14.03 18.37 -8.52
N THR A 171 13.06 18.72 -7.68
CA THR A 171 12.98 20.06 -7.07
C THR A 171 14.26 20.38 -6.27
N LYS A 172 14.83 19.41 -5.54
CA LYS A 172 16.08 19.61 -4.80
C LYS A 172 17.29 19.80 -5.71
N GLU A 173 17.34 19.10 -6.85
CA GLU A 173 18.41 19.26 -7.84
C GLU A 173 18.43 20.66 -8.44
N GLU A 174 17.26 21.22 -8.78
CA GLU A 174 17.14 22.60 -9.27
C GLU A 174 17.70 23.61 -8.25
N TYR A 175 17.49 23.40 -6.95
CA TYR A 175 18.02 24.28 -5.88
C TYR A 175 19.52 24.09 -5.61
N LEU A 176 20.09 22.91 -5.85
CA LEU A 176 21.53 22.68 -5.71
C LEU A 176 22.32 23.32 -6.84
N ASP A 177 21.74 23.38 -8.05
CA ASP A 177 22.30 24.12 -9.18
C ASP A 177 22.21 25.65 -8.99
N GLU A 178 21.21 26.12 -8.26
CA GLU A 178 21.05 27.52 -7.84
C GLU A 178 21.67 27.77 -6.45
N ASP A 179 22.99 27.61 -6.29
CA ASP A 179 23.88 28.02 -5.16
C ASP A 179 23.24 28.70 -3.90
N TYR A 180 22.29 28.04 -3.22
CA TYR A 180 21.63 28.52 -2.00
C TYR A 180 21.76 27.48 -0.87
N SER A 181 22.84 27.58 -0.10
CA SER A 181 23.14 26.67 1.01
C SER A 181 22.44 27.01 2.35
N GLU A 182 21.60 28.03 2.42
CA GLU A 182 20.87 28.40 3.64
C GLU A 182 19.37 28.59 3.34
N GLY A 183 18.58 27.52 3.49
CA GLY A 183 17.10 27.62 3.45
C GLY A 183 16.31 26.40 2.94
N LEU A 184 16.98 25.35 2.45
CA LEU A 184 16.35 24.20 1.76
C LEU A 184 15.23 23.49 2.54
N ASN A 185 15.30 23.42 3.87
CA ASN A 185 14.30 22.69 4.67
C ASN A 185 12.99 23.46 4.89
N ASP A 186 13.04 24.78 5.00
CA ASP A 186 11.84 25.59 5.32
C ASP A 186 11.00 25.83 4.05
N ILE A 187 11.62 25.86 2.86
CA ILE A 187 10.94 26.12 1.58
C ILE A 187 10.31 24.84 0.99
N PHE A 188 10.89 23.66 1.26
CA PHE A 188 10.43 22.39 0.71
C PHE A 188 8.97 22.10 1.08
N TRP A 189 8.57 22.31 2.33
CA TRP A 189 7.20 22.02 2.79
C TRP A 189 6.18 23.10 2.40
N GLU A 190 6.55 24.39 2.35
CA GLU A 190 5.64 25.49 2.00
C GLU A 190 5.11 25.41 0.55
N LYS A 191 5.90 24.85 -0.38
CA LYS A 191 5.50 24.64 -1.78
C LYS A 191 4.51 23.48 -1.96
N PHE A 192 4.61 22.41 -1.17
CA PHE A 192 3.66 21.30 -1.22
C PHE A 192 2.30 21.66 -0.59
N GLU A 193 2.26 22.55 0.41
CA GLU A 193 1.00 22.98 1.04
C GLU A 193 0.18 23.97 0.17
N SER A 194 0.81 24.64 -0.80
CA SER A 194 0.18 25.71 -1.61
C SER A 194 -0.46 25.22 -2.91
N GLY A 195 -0.49 23.90 -3.14
CA GLY A 195 -1.01 23.26 -4.37
C GLY A 195 -2.34 22.50 -4.24
N SER A 196 -3.17 22.75 -3.22
CA SER A 196 -4.49 22.10 -3.06
C SER A 196 -5.67 22.91 -3.60
#